data_AF-A0A847UY89-F1
#
_entry.id   AF-A0A847UY89-F1
#
_cell.length_a   1.000
_cell.length_b   1.000
_cell.length_c   1.000
_cell.angle_alpha   90.00
_cell.angle_beta   90.00
_cell.angle_gamma   90.00
#
_symmetry.space_group_name_H-M   'P 1'
#
loop_
_entity.id
_entity.type
_entity.pdbx_description
1 polymer ?
#
loop_
_entity_poly.entity_id
_entity_poly.type
_entity_poly.pdbx_seq_one_letter_code
_entity_poly.pdbx_strand_id
1 'polypeptide(L)' 'EILQGTEGRAQRDAAILKACHVYGYTQAHVAAATGLHYSTVSKIIRKVE' A
#
# COMPACT_ATOMS: atom_id res chain seq x y z
N GLU A 1 3.21 22.00 -7.02
CA GLU A 1 2.99 20.78 -7.83
C GLU A 1 2.91 19.56 -6.94
N ILE A 2 1.92 18.70 -7.18
CA ILE A 2 1.56 17.55 -6.34
C ILE A 2 2.41 16.35 -6.79
N LEU A 3 3.43 16.03 -5.99
CA LEU A 3 4.21 14.78 -6.01
C LEU A 3 5.21 14.60 -7.17
N GLN A 4 6.45 15.07 -6.98
CA GLN A 4 7.62 14.35 -7.51
C GLN A 4 7.80 13.06 -6.67
N GLY A 5 7.39 11.85 -7.02
CA GLY A 5 6.75 11.27 -8.20
C GLY A 5 7.05 9.75 -8.29
N THR A 6 8.21 9.32 -7.78
CA THR A 6 8.67 7.92 -7.87
C THR A 6 9.25 7.36 -6.57
N GLU A 7 9.88 8.17 -5.73
CA GLU A 7 10.54 7.68 -4.50
C GLU A 7 9.55 7.30 -3.39
N GLY A 8 8.38 7.95 -3.32
CA GLY A 8 7.36 7.66 -2.32
C GLY A 8 6.34 6.57 -2.71
N ARG A 9 6.28 6.13 -3.96
CA ARG A 9 5.31 5.08 -4.37
C ARG A 9 5.86 3.70 -4.06
N ALA A 10 7.09 3.40 -4.47
CA ALA A 10 7.74 2.13 -4.16
C ALA A 10 7.86 1.91 -2.64
N GLN A 11 8.21 2.95 -1.88
CA GLN A 11 8.33 2.87 -0.43
C GLN A 11 6.97 2.65 0.26
N ARG A 12 5.91 3.28 -0.25
CA ARG A 12 4.53 3.07 0.22
C ARG A 12 4.03 1.67 -0.12
N ASP A 13 4.29 1.19 -1.32
CA ASP A 13 3.89 -0.15 -1.76
C ASP A 13 4.60 -1.21 -0.89
N ALA A 14 5.88 -1.03 -0.60
CA ALA A 14 6.63 -1.87 0.33
C ALA A 14 6.07 -1.82 1.76
N ALA A 15 5.67 -0.63 2.25
CA ALA A 15 5.05 -0.48 3.56
C ALA A 15 3.68 -1.17 3.63
N ILE A 16 2.87 -1.08 2.56
CA ILE A 16 1.57 -1.76 2.43
C ILE A 16 1.74 -3.27 2.44
N LEU A 17 2.71 -3.79 1.68
CA LEU A 17 3.03 -5.21 1.66
C LEU A 17 3.50 -5.70 3.03
N LYS A 18 4.38 -4.95 3.69
CA LYS A 18 4.86 -5.27 5.04
C LYS A 18 3.72 -5.27 6.06
N ALA A 19 2.81 -4.29 5.99
CA ALA A 19 1.63 -4.21 6.84
C ALA A 19 0.73 -5.45 6.71
N CYS A 20 0.45 -5.89 5.49
CA CYS A 20 -0.40 -7.07 5.27
C CYS A 20 0.31 -8.39 5.55
N HIS A 21 1.54 -8.58 5.06
CA HIS A 21 2.22 -9.89 5.13
C HIS A 21 2.99 -10.12 6.43
N VAL A 22 3.60 -9.08 7.02
CA VAL A 22 4.43 -9.23 8.22
C VAL A 22 3.64 -8.97 9.49
N TYR A 23 2.79 -7.94 9.48
CA TYR A 23 2.03 -7.54 10.67
C TYR A 23 0.60 -8.08 10.70
N GLY A 24 0.14 -8.75 9.63
CA GLY A 24 -1.19 -9.36 9.56
C GLY A 24 -2.35 -8.35 9.46
N TYR A 25 -2.08 -7.09 9.11
CA TYR A 25 -3.15 -6.11 8.92
C TYR A 25 -4.00 -6.46 7.70
N THR A 26 -5.31 -6.24 7.81
CA THR A 26 -6.22 -6.43 6.68
C THR A 26 -6.07 -5.29 5.67
N GLN A 27 -6.37 -5.57 4.40
CA GLN A 27 -6.31 -4.57 3.33
C GLN A 27 -7.19 -3.33 3.63
N ALA A 28 -8.30 -3.52 4.34
CA ALA A 28 -9.19 -2.44 4.78
C ALA A 28 -8.51 -1.51 5.82
N HIS A 29 -7.81 -2.07 6.80
CA HIS A 29 -7.04 -1.26 7.77
C HIS A 29 -5.94 -0.47 7.06
N VAL A 30 -5.23 -1.11 6.14
CA VAL A 30 -4.14 -0.44 5.40
C VAL A 30 -4.69 0.66 4.48
N ALA A 31 -5.82 0.44 3.82
CA ALA A 31 -6.50 1.46 3.01
C ALA A 31 -6.90 2.69 3.85
N ALA A 32 -7.51 2.46 5.02
CA ALA A 32 -7.89 3.53 5.94
C ALA A 32 -6.67 4.31 6.47
N ALA A 33 -5.61 3.61 6.87
CA ALA A 33 -4.40 4.23 7.41
C ALA A 33 -3.58 5.01 6.36
N THR A 34 -3.58 4.54 5.12
CA THR A 34 -2.83 5.18 4.02
C THR A 34 -3.64 6.21 3.24
N GLY A 35 -4.94 6.34 3.53
CA GLY A 35 -5.87 7.17 2.76
C GLY A 35 -6.06 6.69 1.32
N LEU A 36 -5.68 5.44 1.02
CA LEU A 36 -5.80 4.86 -0.31
C LEU A 36 -7.10 4.11 -0.47
N HIS A 37 -7.59 4.08 -1.71
CA HIS A 37 -8.72 3.24 -2.04
C HIS A 37 -8.36 1.75 -1.85
N TYR A 38 -9.31 0.96 -1.35
CA TYR A 38 -9.14 -0.48 -1.15
C TYR A 38 -8.60 -1.19 -2.40
N SER A 39 -9.12 -0.86 -3.58
CA SER A 39 -8.68 -1.45 -4.85
C SER A 39 -7.20 -1.18 -5.16
N THR A 40 -6.66 -0.04 -4.72
CA THR A 40 -5.24 0.28 -4.88
C THR A 40 -4.39 -0.62 -4.00
N VAL A 41 -4.76 -0.78 -2.74
CA VAL A 41 -4.09 -1.69 -1.80
C VAL A 41 -4.13 -3.13 -2.32
N SER A 42 -5.30 -3.58 -2.80
CA SER A 42 -5.47 -4.92 -3.39
C SER A 42 -4.59 -5.14 -4.63
N LYS A 43 -4.48 -4.14 -5.52
CA LYS A 43 -3.59 -4.21 -6.71
C LYS A 43 -2.11 -4.26 -6.34
N ILE A 44 -1.70 -3.56 -5.29
CA ILE A 44 -0.31 -3.55 -4.80
C ILE A 44 0.04 -4.93 -4.25
N ILE A 45 -0.84 -5.52 -3.44
CA ILE A 45 -0.62 -6.84 -2.85
C ILE A 45 -0.58 -7.93 -3.93
N ARG A 46 -1.54 -7.93 -4.87
CA ARG A 46 -1.59 -8.90 -5.98
C ARG A 46 -0.44 -8.79 -6.98
N LYS A 47 0.33 -7.70 -6.99
CA LYS A 47 1.49 -7.55 -7.89
C LYS A 47 2.72 -8.33 -7.42
N VAL A 48 2.71 -8.79 -6.16
CA VAL A 48 3.86 -9.42 -5.50
C VAL A 48 3.63 -10.91 -5.23
N GLU A 49 2.39 -11.39 -5.27
CA GLU A 49 2.07 -12.81 -5.48
C GLU A 49 2.46 -13.24 -6.91
#